data_AF-A0A950KQL5-F1
#
_entry.id   AF-A0A950KQL5-F1
#
_cell.length_a   1.000
_cell.length_b   1.000
_cell.length_c   1.000
_cell.angle_alpha   90.00
_cell.angle_beta   90.00
_cell.angle_gamma   90.00
#
_symmetry.space_group_name_H-M   'P 1'
#
loop_
_entity.id
_entity.type
_entity.pdbx_description
1 polymer ?
#
loop_
_entity_poly.entity_id
_entity_poly.type
_entity_poly.pdbx_seq_one_letter_code
_entity_poly.pdbx_strand_id
1 'polypeptide(L)'
;MDTNDLYGLPLERFTEQRNALVKELRKQGQREQAAKASKLRKPSVAAWAVNQLVRTQRREVAELFRAGDALQNAQAQLLAGRGKAGALRAAVDAERVALDQLAQTARGLLSSEGHELTSATVERVSETLHAAALDAGARAQVQGGCLARELRHVGLGERAPARGSRAAGHRGRRPAATKPVSADARSARRESAHEAQAQARRDAERAARDLRDAQARRDRAAAALHDAEVLLSSAREQAAQARRKLKEVQRGIEG
;
A
#
# COMPACT_ATOMS: atom_id res chain seq x y z
N MET A 1 -15.45 -22.64 12.92
CA MET A 1 -14.34 -22.13 12.10
C MET A 1 -14.87 -21.87 10.70
N ASP A 2 -14.97 -20.60 10.34
CA ASP A 2 -15.35 -20.18 8.99
C ASP A 2 -14.10 -20.10 8.08
N THR A 3 -14.33 -20.10 6.78
CA THR A 3 -13.32 -19.83 5.74
C THR A 3 -12.51 -18.56 5.97
N ASN A 4 -13.12 -17.53 6.57
CA ASN A 4 -12.45 -16.27 6.93
C ASN A 4 -11.41 -16.47 8.05
N ASP A 5 -11.70 -17.34 9.03
CA ASP A 5 -10.82 -17.61 10.17
C ASP A 5 -9.47 -18.21 9.75
N LEU A 6 -9.43 -18.91 8.61
CA LEU A 6 -8.20 -19.48 8.05
C LEU A 6 -7.14 -18.41 7.77
N TYR A 7 -7.54 -17.21 7.36
CA TYR A 7 -6.62 -16.10 7.08
C TYR A 7 -6.10 -15.41 8.34
N GLY A 8 -6.64 -15.73 9.52
CA GLY A 8 -6.12 -15.30 10.82
C GLY A 8 -5.06 -16.23 11.40
N LEU A 9 -4.84 -17.42 10.83
CA LEU A 9 -3.87 -18.39 11.33
C LEU A 9 -2.43 -18.03 10.95
N PRO A 10 -1.43 -18.65 11.63
CA PRO A 10 -0.08 -18.75 11.07
C PRO A 10 -0.11 -19.31 9.65
N LEU A 11 0.75 -18.79 8.79
CA LEU A 11 0.71 -19.00 7.34
C LEU A 11 0.82 -20.48 6.92
N GLU A 12 1.45 -21.33 7.73
CA GLU A 12 1.80 -22.74 7.47
C GLU A 12 0.60 -23.61 7.79
N ARG A 13 -0.09 -23.22 8.87
CA ARG A 13 -1.31 -23.85 9.32
C ARG A 13 -2.46 -23.59 8.34
N PHE A 14 -2.35 -22.59 7.48
CA PHE A 14 -3.38 -22.30 6.47
C PHE A 14 -3.74 -23.53 5.63
N THR A 15 -2.76 -24.22 5.05
CA THR A 15 -3.03 -25.35 4.15
C THR A 15 -3.59 -26.55 4.90
N GLU A 16 -3.00 -26.85 6.07
CA GLU A 16 -3.44 -27.93 6.96
C GLU A 16 -4.91 -27.71 7.38
N GLN A 17 -5.22 -26.53 7.91
CA GLN A 17 -6.55 -26.21 8.41
C GLN A 17 -7.58 -26.01 7.32
N ARG A 18 -7.19 -25.50 6.14
CA ARG A 18 -8.07 -25.50 4.97
C ARG A 18 -8.46 -26.93 4.59
N ASN A 19 -7.51 -27.86 4.58
CA ASN A 19 -7.79 -29.24 4.23
C ASN A 19 -8.64 -29.95 5.30
N ALA A 20 -8.40 -29.67 6.58
CA ALA A 20 -9.24 -30.16 7.69
C ALA A 20 -10.68 -29.63 7.58
N LEU A 21 -10.84 -28.33 7.33
CA LEU A 21 -12.15 -27.70 7.13
C LEU A 21 -12.90 -28.31 5.93
N VAL A 22 -12.22 -28.53 4.81
CA VAL A 22 -12.82 -29.17 3.63
C VAL A 22 -13.30 -30.59 3.95
N LYS A 23 -12.51 -31.38 4.69
CA LYS A 23 -12.91 -32.73 5.11
C LYS A 23 -14.14 -32.68 6.03
N GLU A 24 -14.17 -31.74 6.96
CA GLU A 24 -15.27 -31.59 7.91
C GLU A 24 -16.57 -31.16 7.20
N LEU A 25 -16.52 -30.14 6.34
CA LEU A 25 -17.67 -29.70 5.54
C LEU A 25 -18.21 -30.82 4.64
N ARG A 26 -17.35 -31.71 4.12
CA ARG A 26 -17.78 -32.89 3.34
C ARG A 26 -18.51 -33.92 4.21
N LYS A 27 -18.01 -34.18 5.43
CA LYS A 27 -18.67 -35.09 6.39
C LYS A 27 -20.05 -34.58 6.78
N GLN A 28 -20.19 -33.26 6.91
CA GLN A 28 -21.46 -32.59 7.22
C GLN A 28 -22.41 -32.45 6.01
N GLY A 29 -22.06 -33.01 4.84
CA GLY A 29 -22.88 -32.95 3.63
C GLY A 29 -22.87 -31.58 2.91
N GLN A 30 -22.10 -30.61 3.40
CA GLN A 30 -22.02 -29.24 2.87
C GLN A 30 -21.06 -29.15 1.66
N ARG A 31 -21.36 -29.89 0.59
CA ARG A 31 -20.49 -30.05 -0.59
C ARG A 31 -20.11 -28.73 -1.26
N GLU A 32 -21.03 -27.77 -1.35
CA GLU A 32 -20.74 -26.46 -1.96
C GLU A 32 -19.76 -25.63 -1.13
N GLN A 33 -19.92 -25.63 0.19
CA GLN A 33 -19.06 -24.88 1.11
C GLN A 33 -17.67 -25.52 1.16
N ALA A 34 -17.59 -26.86 1.14
CA ALA A 34 -16.34 -27.58 0.97
C ALA A 34 -15.62 -27.22 -0.34
N ALA A 35 -16.35 -27.09 -1.46
CA ALA A 35 -15.79 -26.69 -2.74
C ALA A 35 -15.29 -25.23 -2.74
N LYS A 36 -15.97 -24.33 -2.01
CA LYS A 36 -15.50 -22.95 -1.80
C LYS A 36 -14.21 -22.95 -0.97
N ALA A 37 -14.20 -23.65 0.17
CA ALA A 37 -13.04 -23.75 1.05
C ALA A 37 -11.81 -24.35 0.33
N SER A 38 -12.01 -25.36 -0.53
CA SER A 38 -10.90 -25.97 -1.30
C SER A 38 -10.28 -25.04 -2.34
N LYS A 39 -11.02 -24.04 -2.82
CA LYS A 39 -10.55 -23.06 -3.80
C LYS A 39 -9.79 -21.88 -3.16
N LEU A 40 -9.78 -21.78 -1.83
CA LEU A 40 -9.04 -20.74 -1.12
C LEU A 40 -7.53 -20.89 -1.38
N ARG A 41 -6.92 -19.78 -1.78
CA ARG A 41 -5.49 -19.69 -2.04
C ARG A 41 -4.76 -19.34 -0.75
N LYS A 42 -3.61 -19.99 -0.53
CA LYS A 42 -2.67 -19.61 0.52
C LYS A 42 -2.23 -18.16 0.27
N PRO A 43 -2.31 -17.27 1.27
CA PRO A 43 -1.85 -15.89 1.13
C PRO A 43 -0.34 -15.82 0.89
N SER A 44 0.12 -14.77 0.20
CA SER A 44 1.55 -14.39 0.23
C SER A 44 1.94 -13.92 1.63
N VAL A 45 3.24 -13.90 1.96
CA VAL A 45 3.70 -13.44 3.29
C VAL A 45 3.26 -12.00 3.57
N ALA A 46 3.35 -11.11 2.58
CA ALA A 46 2.88 -9.73 2.69
C ALA A 46 1.36 -9.66 2.88
N ALA A 47 0.59 -10.42 2.11
CA ALA A 47 -0.87 -10.47 2.26
C ALA A 47 -1.30 -11.05 3.61
N TRP A 48 -0.58 -12.06 4.12
CA TRP A 48 -0.77 -12.61 5.45
C TRP A 48 -0.54 -11.54 6.52
N ALA A 49 0.57 -10.80 6.45
CA ALA A 49 0.86 -9.73 7.41
C ALA A 49 -0.23 -8.65 7.41
N VAL A 50 -0.72 -8.24 6.23
CA VAL A 50 -1.87 -7.31 6.15
C VAL A 50 -3.13 -7.92 6.78
N ASN A 51 -3.44 -9.19 6.51
CA ASN A 51 -4.59 -9.88 7.11
C ASN A 51 -4.48 -9.94 8.64
N GLN A 52 -3.27 -10.11 9.18
CA GLN A 52 -3.02 -10.06 10.63
C GLN A 52 -3.27 -8.67 11.18
N LEU A 53 -2.68 -7.63 10.58
CA LEU A 53 -2.85 -6.24 11.01
C LEU A 53 -4.32 -5.81 11.02
N VAL A 54 -5.10 -6.17 10.00
CA VAL A 54 -6.54 -5.86 9.95
C VAL A 54 -7.31 -6.54 11.08
N ARG A 55 -6.85 -7.70 11.56
CA ARG A 55 -7.53 -8.46 12.62
C ARG A 55 -7.12 -8.02 14.01
N THR A 56 -5.84 -7.76 14.22
CA THR A 56 -5.25 -7.44 15.54
C THR A 56 -5.19 -5.93 15.79
N GLN A 57 -4.81 -5.15 14.79
CA GLN A 57 -4.61 -3.69 14.86
C GLN A 57 -5.77 -2.92 14.21
N ARG A 58 -7.01 -3.28 14.56
CA ARG A 58 -8.23 -2.73 13.95
C ARG A 58 -8.31 -1.20 14.08
N ARG A 59 -7.85 -0.67 15.21
CA ARG A 59 -7.90 0.77 15.49
C ARG A 59 -6.93 1.52 14.59
N GLU A 60 -5.70 1.07 14.51
CA GLU A 60 -4.61 1.65 13.71
C GLU A 60 -4.95 1.60 12.22
N VAL A 61 -5.52 0.49 11.74
CA VAL A 61 -6.02 0.38 10.37
C VAL A 61 -7.17 1.37 10.10
N ALA A 62 -8.07 1.59 11.07
CA ALA A 62 -9.13 2.57 10.95
C ALA A 62 -8.61 4.03 10.95
N GLU A 63 -7.54 4.32 11.70
CA GLU A 63 -6.85 5.62 11.64
C GLU A 63 -6.25 5.86 10.24
N LEU A 64 -5.58 4.85 9.66
CA LEU A 64 -5.05 4.94 8.30
C LEU A 64 -6.15 5.26 7.28
N PHE A 65 -7.28 4.57 7.34
CA PHE A 65 -8.38 4.82 6.40
C PHE A 65 -9.01 6.20 6.60
N ARG A 66 -9.12 6.69 7.84
CA ARG A 66 -9.54 8.07 8.10
C ARG A 66 -8.56 9.10 7.56
N ALA A 67 -7.26 8.86 7.69
CA ALA A 67 -6.23 9.72 7.10
C ALA A 67 -6.30 9.71 5.56
N GLY A 68 -6.51 8.54 4.95
CA GLY A 68 -6.74 8.41 3.51
C GLY A 68 -7.98 9.17 3.01
N ASP A 69 -9.08 9.12 3.76
CA ASP A 69 -10.30 9.89 3.45
C ASP A 69 -10.06 11.40 3.58
N ALA A 70 -9.39 11.83 4.65
CA ALA A 70 -9.00 13.23 4.83
C ALA A 70 -8.10 13.73 3.69
N LEU A 71 -7.17 12.90 3.22
CA LEU A 71 -6.30 13.22 2.10
C LEU A 71 -7.06 13.39 0.79
N GLN A 72 -7.93 12.43 0.44
CA GLN A 72 -8.78 12.54 -0.76
C GLN A 72 -9.69 13.77 -0.70
N ASN A 73 -10.29 14.05 0.46
CA ASN A 73 -11.13 15.23 0.66
C ASN A 73 -10.33 16.54 0.52
N ALA A 74 -9.14 16.61 1.10
CA ALA A 74 -8.27 17.79 0.99
C ALA A 74 -7.83 18.02 -0.46
N GLN A 75 -7.49 16.95 -1.19
CA GLN A 75 -7.17 17.01 -2.63
C GLN A 75 -8.38 17.51 -3.45
N ALA A 76 -9.57 16.95 -3.23
CA ALA A 76 -10.78 17.35 -3.93
C ALA A 76 -11.14 18.82 -3.66
N GLN A 77 -11.02 19.29 -2.42
CA GLN A 77 -11.26 20.69 -2.07
C GLN A 77 -10.25 21.64 -2.73
N LEU A 78 -8.98 21.25 -2.79
CA LEU A 78 -7.93 22.04 -3.44
C LEU A 78 -8.19 22.16 -4.95
N LEU A 79 -8.53 21.05 -5.61
CA LEU A 79 -8.91 21.04 -7.03
C LEU A 79 -10.18 21.86 -7.30
N ALA A 80 -11.11 21.91 -6.34
CA ALA A 80 -12.31 22.73 -6.42
C ALA A 80 -12.09 24.21 -6.03
N GLY A 81 -10.84 24.64 -5.80
CA GLY A 81 -10.49 26.02 -5.42
C GLY A 81 -10.96 26.44 -4.02
N ARG A 82 -11.44 25.50 -3.20
CA ARG A 82 -11.98 25.74 -1.84
C ARG A 82 -11.04 25.28 -0.73
N GLY A 83 -9.99 24.55 -1.09
CA GLY A 83 -9.05 23.92 -0.16
C GLY A 83 -7.86 24.82 0.19
N LYS A 84 -7.27 24.56 1.36
CA LYS A 84 -6.02 25.19 1.80
C LYS A 84 -4.85 24.21 1.61
N ALA A 85 -3.72 24.69 1.09
CA ALA A 85 -2.51 23.87 0.95
C ALA A 85 -2.04 23.26 2.28
N GLY A 86 -2.24 23.96 3.41
CA GLY A 86 -1.94 23.45 4.75
C GLY A 86 -2.77 22.23 5.15
N ALA A 87 -4.04 22.16 4.73
CA ALA A 87 -4.91 21.02 5.02
C ALA A 87 -4.47 19.77 4.24
N LEU A 88 -4.07 19.94 2.99
CA LEU A 88 -3.47 18.86 2.20
C LEU A 88 -2.19 18.33 2.85
N ARG A 89 -1.30 19.23 3.25
CA ARG A 89 -0.04 18.85 3.92
C ARG A 89 -0.31 18.06 5.20
N ALA A 90 -1.19 18.56 6.07
CA ALA A 90 -1.56 17.87 7.30
C ALA A 90 -2.17 16.47 7.04
N ALA A 91 -3.00 16.32 6.00
CA ALA A 91 -3.58 15.03 5.64
C ALA A 91 -2.54 14.04 5.11
N VAL A 92 -1.57 14.50 4.30
CA VAL A 92 -0.42 13.69 3.86
C VAL A 92 0.41 13.25 5.06
N ASP A 93 0.70 14.14 5.99
CA ASP A 93 1.51 13.83 7.17
C ASP A 93 0.79 12.81 8.08
N ALA A 94 -0.52 12.97 8.30
CA ALA A 94 -1.32 12.03 9.09
C ALA A 94 -1.35 10.63 8.45
N GLU A 95 -1.47 10.55 7.12
CA GLU A 95 -1.47 9.29 6.38
C GLU A 95 -0.11 8.57 6.49
N ARG A 96 0.99 9.31 6.33
CA ARG A 96 2.35 8.79 6.51
C ARG A 96 2.58 8.26 7.91
N VAL A 97 2.19 9.01 8.94
CA VAL A 97 2.34 8.58 10.35
C VAL A 97 1.56 7.30 10.61
N ALA A 98 0.32 7.20 10.11
CA ALA A 98 -0.49 5.99 10.27
C ALA A 98 0.11 4.78 9.53
N LEU A 99 0.63 4.98 8.32
CA LEU A 99 1.35 3.94 7.57
C LEU A 99 2.61 3.46 8.30
N ASP A 100 3.43 4.39 8.79
CA ASP A 100 4.69 4.06 9.47
C ASP A 100 4.43 3.26 10.75
N GLN A 101 3.39 3.61 11.51
CA GLN A 101 2.96 2.86 12.69
C GLN A 101 2.56 1.41 12.33
N LEU A 102 1.80 1.22 11.26
CA LEU A 102 1.40 -0.10 10.79
C LEU A 102 2.58 -0.89 10.23
N ALA A 103 3.50 -0.24 9.51
CA ALA A 103 4.73 -0.85 9.01
C ALA A 103 5.65 -1.31 10.15
N GLN A 104 5.78 -0.50 11.21
CA GLN A 104 6.53 -0.88 12.40
C GLN A 104 5.87 -2.05 13.13
N THR A 105 4.54 -2.07 13.20
CA THR A 105 3.82 -3.22 13.77
C THR A 105 4.00 -4.47 12.92
N ALA A 106 4.03 -4.33 11.59
CA ALA A 106 4.31 -5.43 10.67
C ALA A 106 5.70 -6.03 10.87
N ARG A 107 6.74 -5.22 11.14
CA ARG A 107 8.09 -5.71 11.47
C ARG A 107 8.10 -6.62 12.70
N GLY A 108 7.26 -6.30 13.68
CA GLY A 108 7.10 -7.11 14.89
C GLY A 108 6.30 -8.40 14.68
N LEU A 109 5.66 -8.59 13.52
CA LEU A 109 5.07 -9.87 13.16
C LEU A 109 6.19 -10.85 12.83
N LEU A 110 6.25 -11.94 13.57
CA LEU A 110 7.13 -13.05 13.22
C LEU A 110 6.50 -13.84 12.08
N SER A 111 7.33 -14.20 11.11
CA SER A 111 7.00 -15.27 10.19
C SER A 111 6.63 -16.51 10.99
N SER A 112 5.86 -17.34 10.33
CA SER A 112 5.83 -18.78 10.47
C SER A 112 6.94 -19.50 11.22
N GLU A 113 8.20 -19.16 10.90
CA GLU A 113 9.41 -19.84 11.35
C GLU A 113 10.06 -19.10 12.53
N GLY A 114 9.36 -18.10 13.10
CA GLY A 114 9.87 -17.26 14.17
C GLY A 114 10.84 -16.18 13.72
N HIS A 115 10.96 -15.95 12.40
CA HIS A 115 11.86 -14.94 11.83
C HIS A 115 11.12 -13.63 11.58
N GLU A 116 11.78 -12.50 11.78
CA GLU A 116 11.22 -11.20 11.42
C GLU A 116 10.90 -11.11 9.92
N LEU A 117 9.89 -10.29 9.58
CA LEU A 117 9.61 -9.99 8.18
C LEU A 117 10.78 -9.24 7.55
N THR A 118 11.18 -9.67 6.34
CA THR A 118 12.19 -8.95 5.57
C THR A 118 11.74 -7.53 5.23
N SER A 119 12.69 -6.61 5.07
CA SER A 119 12.42 -5.22 4.66
C SER A 119 11.54 -5.13 3.41
N ALA A 120 11.84 -5.94 2.38
CA ALA A 120 11.07 -6.03 1.15
C ALA A 120 9.63 -6.56 1.35
N THR A 121 9.38 -7.33 2.41
CA THR A 121 8.02 -7.79 2.75
C THR A 121 7.25 -6.69 3.47
N VAL A 122 7.90 -5.99 4.40
CA VAL A 122 7.31 -4.83 5.09
C VAL A 122 6.97 -3.72 4.09
N GLU A 123 7.83 -3.46 3.11
CA GLU A 123 7.55 -2.50 2.03
C GLU A 123 6.29 -2.86 1.24
N ARG A 124 6.13 -4.14 0.86
CA ARG A 124 4.91 -4.63 0.20
C ARG A 124 3.65 -4.51 1.07
N VAL A 125 3.79 -4.68 2.38
CA VAL A 125 2.71 -4.45 3.35
C VAL A 125 2.31 -2.97 3.34
N SER A 126 3.29 -2.06 3.45
CA SER A 126 3.05 -0.61 3.39
C SER A 126 2.39 -0.19 2.07
N GLU A 127 2.85 -0.69 0.93
CA GLU A 127 2.25 -0.41 -0.37
C GLU A 127 0.79 -0.89 -0.48
N THR A 128 0.49 -2.08 0.08
CA THR A 128 -0.88 -2.61 0.10
C THR A 128 -1.80 -1.76 0.97
N LEU A 129 -1.31 -1.34 2.14
CA LEU A 129 -2.05 -0.49 3.07
C LEU A 129 -2.26 0.92 2.49
N HIS A 130 -1.24 1.50 1.86
CA HIS A 130 -1.33 2.77 1.14
C HIS A 130 -2.38 2.69 0.02
N ALA A 131 -2.36 1.62 -0.79
CA ALA A 131 -3.37 1.41 -1.82
C ALA A 131 -4.79 1.38 -1.23
N ALA A 132 -4.99 0.73 -0.10
CA ALA A 132 -6.29 0.68 0.59
C ALA A 132 -6.68 1.98 1.29
N ALA A 133 -5.73 2.83 1.66
CA ALA A 133 -6.01 4.16 2.16
C ALA A 133 -6.59 5.05 1.04
N LEU A 134 -6.08 4.92 -0.18
CA LEU A 134 -6.40 5.80 -1.31
C LEU A 134 -7.44 5.26 -2.30
N ASP A 135 -7.74 3.96 -2.29
CA ASP A 135 -8.71 3.33 -3.18
C ASP A 135 -9.78 2.55 -2.41
N ALA A 136 -11.05 2.86 -2.66
CA ALA A 136 -12.17 2.22 -1.96
C ALA A 136 -12.29 0.71 -2.29
N GLY A 137 -11.93 0.30 -3.51
CA GLY A 137 -11.94 -1.10 -3.92
C GLY A 137 -10.86 -1.94 -3.24
N ALA A 138 -9.65 -1.39 -3.11
CA ALA A 138 -8.56 -1.96 -2.34
C ALA A 138 -8.90 -1.99 -0.85
N ARG A 139 -9.52 -0.92 -0.32
CA ARG A 139 -9.99 -0.85 1.06
C ARG A 139 -10.95 -1.99 1.40
N ALA A 140 -11.96 -2.22 0.57
CA ALA A 140 -12.93 -3.29 0.78
C ALA A 140 -12.27 -4.68 0.81
N GLN A 141 -11.26 -4.90 -0.04
CA GLN A 141 -10.50 -6.15 -0.06
C GLN A 141 -9.65 -6.33 1.21
N VAL A 142 -8.97 -5.27 1.67
CA VAL A 142 -8.17 -5.28 2.90
C VAL A 142 -9.05 -5.48 4.13
N GLN A 143 -10.17 -4.75 4.24
CA GLN A 143 -11.11 -4.87 5.37
C GLN A 143 -11.70 -6.28 5.51
N GLY A 144 -11.83 -7.02 4.41
CA GLY A 144 -12.24 -8.42 4.44
C GLY A 144 -11.24 -9.35 5.14
N GLY A 145 -9.99 -8.93 5.33
CA GLY A 145 -8.95 -9.70 6.02
C GLY A 145 -8.61 -11.04 5.35
N CYS A 146 -8.95 -11.21 4.07
CA CYS A 146 -8.82 -12.44 3.29
C CYS A 146 -7.95 -12.25 2.03
N LEU A 147 -6.94 -11.37 2.08
CA LEU A 147 -6.08 -11.13 0.92
C LEU A 147 -5.26 -12.38 0.60
N ALA A 148 -5.30 -12.81 -0.66
CA ALA A 148 -4.43 -13.88 -1.15
C ALA A 148 -3.10 -13.35 -1.72
N ARG A 149 -3.06 -12.10 -2.18
CA ARG A 149 -1.90 -11.41 -2.73
C ARG A 149 -1.89 -9.95 -2.29
N GLU A 150 -0.70 -9.37 -2.27
CA GLU A 150 -0.48 -7.94 -2.09
C GLU A 150 -1.22 -7.12 -3.15
N LEU A 151 -1.66 -5.93 -2.75
CA LEU A 151 -2.21 -4.94 -3.67
C LEU A 151 -1.13 -3.88 -3.91
N ARG A 152 -1.09 -3.31 -5.11
CA ARG A 152 -0.27 -2.14 -5.38
C ARG A 152 -1.17 -1.01 -5.83
N HIS A 153 -0.89 0.19 -5.32
CA HIS A 153 -1.56 1.39 -5.78
C HIS A 153 -1.02 1.72 -7.18
N VAL A 154 -1.91 1.76 -8.17
CA VAL A 154 -1.59 2.31 -9.50
C VAL A 154 -1.93 3.79 -9.44
N GLY A 155 -0.92 4.62 -9.17
CA GLY A 155 -1.09 6.08 -9.13
C GLY A 155 -1.49 6.64 -10.51
N LEU A 156 -2.42 7.62 -10.49
CA LEU A 156 -2.86 8.50 -11.58
C LEU A 156 -2.28 8.18 -12.98
N GLY A 157 -2.94 7.28 -13.72
CA GLY A 157 -2.59 7.07 -15.13
C GLY A 157 -3.14 5.84 -15.83
N GLU A 158 -3.54 4.78 -15.12
CA GLU A 158 -4.04 3.57 -15.79
C GLU A 158 -5.34 3.07 -15.17
N ARG A 159 -6.46 3.37 -15.85
CA ARG A 159 -7.70 2.62 -15.69
C ARG A 159 -7.45 1.20 -16.21
N ALA A 160 -7.08 0.29 -15.30
CA ALA A 160 -7.24 -1.13 -15.57
C ALA A 160 -8.75 -1.42 -15.74
N PRO A 161 -9.20 -2.09 -16.81
CA PRO A 161 -10.61 -2.38 -16.98
C PRO A 161 -11.05 -3.35 -15.89
N ALA A 162 -11.97 -2.89 -15.04
CA ALA A 162 -12.70 -3.72 -14.11
C ALA A 162 -13.49 -4.78 -14.89
N ARG A 163 -12.96 -6.00 -15.01
CA ARG A 163 -13.76 -7.16 -15.39
C ARG A 163 -14.41 -7.73 -14.13
N GLY A 164 -15.59 -7.19 -13.84
CA GLY A 164 -16.52 -7.76 -12.88
C GLY A 164 -16.89 -9.19 -13.27
N SER A 165 -16.66 -10.12 -12.35
CA SER A 165 -17.20 -11.47 -12.43
C SER A 165 -18.69 -11.40 -12.06
N ARG A 166 -19.56 -11.43 -13.07
CA ARG A 166 -20.98 -11.76 -12.89
C ARG A 166 -21.22 -13.15 -13.48
N ALA A 167 -21.54 -14.08 -12.60
CA ALA A 167 -22.08 -15.37 -12.95
C ALA A 167 -23.48 -15.21 -13.57
N ALA A 168 -23.71 -15.86 -14.70
CA ALA A 168 -25.03 -16.25 -15.18
C ALA A 168 -24.86 -17.63 -15.83
N GLY A 169 -25.58 -18.62 -15.34
CA GLY A 169 -25.51 -19.99 -15.85
C GLY A 169 -26.18 -20.12 -17.20
N HIS A 170 -25.69 -21.03 -18.04
CA HIS A 170 -26.49 -21.70 -19.04
C HIS A 170 -25.98 -23.12 -19.31
N ARG A 171 -26.95 -24.01 -19.48
CA ARG A 171 -26.86 -25.45 -19.64
C ARG A 171 -26.12 -25.85 -20.92
N GLY A 172 -25.73 -27.13 -20.96
CA GLY A 172 -24.81 -27.73 -21.92
C GLY A 172 -25.07 -27.42 -23.39
N ARG A 173 -23.98 -27.19 -24.12
CA ARG A 173 -23.89 -27.40 -25.56
C ARG A 173 -22.48 -27.85 -25.94
N ARG A 174 -22.45 -28.94 -26.69
CA ARG A 174 -21.30 -29.68 -27.25
C ARG A 174 -20.23 -28.75 -27.86
N PRO A 175 -18.92 -29.05 -27.74
CA PRO A 175 -17.89 -28.22 -28.36
C PRO A 175 -17.90 -28.41 -29.88
N ALA A 176 -18.14 -27.32 -30.60
CA ALA A 176 -17.92 -27.23 -32.04
C ALA A 176 -16.47 -26.84 -32.31
N ALA A 177 -15.87 -27.49 -33.31
CA ALA A 177 -14.49 -27.38 -33.72
C ALA A 177 -14.05 -25.92 -34.00
N THR A 178 -12.96 -25.50 -33.38
CA THR A 178 -12.25 -24.25 -33.66
C THR A 178 -11.49 -24.36 -34.99
N LYS A 179 -11.81 -23.50 -35.95
CA LYS A 179 -11.02 -23.31 -37.17
C LYS A 179 -9.62 -22.78 -36.83
N PRO A 180 -8.56 -23.18 -37.56
CA PRO A 180 -7.21 -22.68 -37.33
C PRO A 180 -7.10 -21.20 -37.71
N VAL A 181 -6.53 -20.40 -36.82
CA VAL A 181 -6.24 -18.99 -37.06
C VAL A 181 -5.04 -18.90 -38.02
N SER A 182 -5.14 -18.10 -39.08
CA SER A 182 -4.12 -17.99 -40.13
C SER A 182 -2.75 -17.55 -39.57
N ALA A 183 -1.67 -17.90 -40.27
CA ALA A 183 -0.31 -17.53 -39.88
C ALA A 183 -0.12 -16.01 -39.77
N ASP A 184 -0.80 -15.23 -40.63
CA ASP A 184 -0.73 -13.76 -40.65
C ASP A 184 -1.30 -13.12 -39.37
N ALA A 185 -2.40 -13.65 -38.84
CA ALA A 185 -2.98 -13.16 -37.60
C ALA A 185 -2.09 -13.44 -36.37
N ARG A 186 -1.25 -14.48 -36.43
CA ARG A 186 -0.26 -14.78 -35.38
C ARG A 186 0.97 -13.87 -35.48
N SER A 187 1.37 -13.48 -36.69
CA SER A 187 2.44 -12.51 -36.95
C SER A 187 2.09 -11.13 -36.39
N ALA A 188 0.95 -10.56 -36.81
CA ALA A 188 0.50 -9.24 -36.38
C ALA A 188 0.33 -9.13 -34.85
N ARG A 189 -0.12 -10.22 -34.20
CA ARG A 189 -0.27 -10.26 -32.74
C ARG A 189 1.06 -10.29 -31.99
N ARG A 190 2.12 -10.86 -32.57
CA ARG A 190 3.47 -10.86 -31.99
C ARG A 190 4.12 -9.48 -32.13
N GLU A 191 3.94 -8.84 -33.28
CA GLU A 191 4.48 -7.51 -33.56
C GLU A 191 3.86 -6.45 -32.63
N SER A 192 2.53 -6.45 -32.48
CA SER A 192 1.82 -5.60 -31.52
C SER A 192 2.24 -5.86 -30.06
N ALA A 193 2.52 -7.12 -29.69
CA ALA A 193 3.00 -7.45 -28.36
C ALA A 193 4.44 -6.92 -28.11
N HIS A 194 5.31 -6.98 -29.12
CA HIS A 194 6.67 -6.42 -29.06
C HIS A 194 6.66 -4.90 -28.94
N GLU A 195 5.80 -4.20 -29.68
CA GLU A 195 5.63 -2.75 -29.59
C GLU A 195 5.11 -2.32 -28.21
N ALA A 196 4.10 -3.04 -27.68
CA ALA A 196 3.59 -2.80 -26.33
C ALA A 196 4.67 -3.03 -25.26
N GLN A 197 5.50 -4.07 -25.41
CA GLN A 197 6.63 -4.33 -24.50
C GLN A 197 7.70 -3.23 -24.57
N ALA A 198 8.05 -2.78 -25.78
CA ALA A 198 9.01 -1.70 -25.97
C ALA A 198 8.51 -0.38 -25.37
N GLN A 199 7.22 -0.11 -25.49
CA GLN A 199 6.60 1.07 -24.89
C GLN A 199 6.60 1.01 -23.37
N ALA A 200 6.15 -0.12 -22.79
CA ALA A 200 6.17 -0.34 -21.35
C ALA A 200 7.59 -0.19 -20.75
N ARG A 201 8.62 -0.65 -21.48
CA ARG A 201 10.01 -0.47 -21.06
C ARG A 201 10.42 1.01 -21.06
N ARG A 202 10.08 1.77 -22.10
CA ARG A 202 10.37 3.21 -22.17
C ARG A 202 9.67 3.99 -21.06
N ASP A 203 8.44 3.61 -20.73
CA ASP A 203 7.67 4.22 -19.65
C ASP A 203 8.27 3.89 -18.28
N ALA A 204 8.70 2.65 -18.05
CA ALA A 204 9.42 2.26 -16.83
C ALA A 204 10.75 3.02 -16.68
N GLU A 205 11.52 3.19 -17.76
CA GLU A 205 12.78 3.94 -17.73
C GLU A 205 12.56 5.45 -17.49
N ARG A 206 11.48 6.03 -18.02
CA ARG A 206 11.05 7.40 -17.69
C ARG A 206 10.70 7.53 -16.20
N ALA A 207 9.82 6.67 -15.70
CA ALA A 207 9.43 6.69 -14.29
C ALA A 207 10.63 6.51 -13.34
N ALA A 208 11.59 5.66 -13.69
CA ALA A 208 12.82 5.48 -12.91
C ALA A 208 13.74 6.72 -12.92
N ARG A 209 13.77 7.48 -14.03
CA ARG A 209 14.47 8.78 -14.09
C ARG A 209 13.76 9.81 -13.20
N ASP A 210 12.44 9.93 -13.34
CA ASP A 210 11.65 10.90 -12.55
C ASP A 210 11.77 10.64 -11.04
N LEU A 211 11.79 9.37 -10.62
CA LEU A 211 12.03 8.98 -9.23
C LEU A 211 13.40 9.42 -8.74
N ARG A 212 14.47 9.15 -9.51
CA ARG A 212 15.83 9.58 -9.15
C ARG A 212 15.93 11.10 -9.05
N ASP A 213 15.30 11.82 -9.96
CA ASP A 213 15.28 13.29 -9.91
C ASP A 213 14.51 13.82 -8.71
N ALA A 214 13.39 13.18 -8.35
CA ALA A 214 12.63 13.51 -7.15
C ALA A 214 13.44 13.25 -5.87
N GLN A 215 14.15 12.12 -5.79
CA GLN A 215 15.05 11.80 -4.68
C GLN A 215 16.19 12.83 -4.57
N ALA A 216 16.84 13.16 -5.68
CA ALA A 216 17.90 14.17 -5.71
C ALA A 216 17.40 15.57 -5.31
N ARG A 217 16.14 15.92 -5.63
CA ARG A 217 15.50 17.17 -5.15
C ARG A 217 15.24 17.13 -3.64
N ARG A 218 14.76 15.99 -3.12
CA ARG A 218 14.55 15.80 -1.67
C ARG A 218 15.86 15.94 -0.91
N ASP A 219 16.93 15.30 -1.37
CA ASP A 219 18.21 15.28 -0.65
C ASP A 219 18.85 16.68 -0.65
N ARG A 220 18.73 17.43 -1.75
CA ARG A 220 19.13 18.84 -1.81
C ARG A 220 18.32 19.71 -0.85
N ALA A 221 17.01 19.50 -0.76
CA ALA A 221 16.16 20.24 0.17
C ALA A 221 16.49 19.91 1.64
N ALA A 222 16.83 18.66 1.93
CA ALA A 222 17.25 18.23 3.27
C ALA A 222 18.60 18.85 3.68
N ALA A 223 19.57 18.90 2.76
CA ALA A 223 20.85 19.57 2.99
C ALA A 223 20.64 21.08 3.23
N ALA A 224 19.82 21.75 2.40
CA ALA A 224 19.52 23.16 2.58
C ALA A 224 18.79 23.47 3.91
N LEU A 225 17.91 22.57 4.37
CA LEU A 225 17.27 22.69 5.68
C LEU A 225 18.30 22.59 6.81
N HIS A 226 19.19 21.61 6.75
CA HIS A 226 20.26 21.44 7.74
C HIS A 226 21.15 22.68 7.83
N ASP A 227 21.59 23.23 6.69
CA ASP A 227 22.40 24.45 6.64
C ASP A 227 21.65 25.64 7.25
N ALA A 228 20.34 25.77 6.96
CA ALA A 228 19.50 26.81 7.53
C ALA A 228 19.34 26.68 9.06
N GLU A 229 19.24 25.45 9.59
CA GLU A 229 19.19 25.19 11.03
C GLU A 229 20.50 25.56 11.73
N VAL A 230 21.65 25.25 11.12
CA VAL A 230 22.97 25.64 11.63
C VAL A 230 23.10 27.17 11.67
N LEU A 231 22.71 27.85 10.59
CA LEU A 231 22.71 29.33 10.54
C LEU A 231 21.78 29.93 11.61
N LEU A 232 20.59 29.36 11.79
CA LEU A 232 19.64 29.80 12.82
C LEU A 232 20.20 29.62 14.24
N SER A 233 20.90 28.51 14.51
CA SER A 233 21.55 28.27 15.79
C SER A 233 22.64 29.32 16.06
N SER A 234 23.51 29.57 15.08
CA SER A 234 24.57 30.58 15.20
C SER A 234 23.99 32.00 15.42
N ALA A 235 22.95 32.38 14.68
CA ALA A 235 22.28 33.67 14.85
C ALA A 235 21.66 33.82 16.25
N ARG A 236 21.08 32.74 16.81
CA ARG A 236 20.54 32.74 18.18
C ARG A 236 21.63 32.95 19.23
N GLU A 237 22.78 32.30 19.07
CA GLU A 237 23.92 32.48 19.97
C GLU A 237 24.47 33.90 19.92
N GLN A 238 24.64 34.47 18.72
CA GLN A 238 25.07 35.86 18.55
C GLN A 238 24.09 36.84 19.19
N ALA A 239 22.78 36.65 18.98
CA ALA A 239 21.75 37.46 19.62
C ALA A 239 21.80 37.35 21.15
N ALA A 240 22.03 36.15 21.70
CA ALA A 240 22.17 35.95 23.14
C ALA A 240 23.42 36.64 23.70
N GLN A 241 24.56 36.58 22.99
CA GLN A 241 25.79 37.27 23.38
C GLN A 241 25.63 38.79 23.34
N ALA A 242 25.03 39.34 22.27
CA ALA A 242 24.75 40.77 22.16
C ALA A 242 23.85 41.27 23.31
N ARG A 243 22.82 40.49 23.67
CA ARG A 243 21.94 40.80 24.81
C ARG A 243 22.70 40.78 26.15
N ARG A 244 23.66 39.86 26.34
CA ARG A 244 24.49 39.83 27.56
C ARG A 244 25.38 41.06 27.65
N LYS A 245 26.10 41.40 26.58
CA LYS A 245 26.95 42.61 26.53
C LYS A 245 26.16 43.88 26.79
N LEU A 246 24.95 44.01 26.22
CA LEU A 246 24.08 45.15 26.46
C LEU A 246 23.70 45.29 27.94
N LYS A 247 23.37 44.18 28.62
CA LYS A 247 23.09 44.17 30.06
C LYS A 247 24.30 44.55 30.92
N GLU A 248 25.50 44.11 30.53
CA GLU A 248 26.74 44.47 31.23
C GLU A 248 27.04 45.97 31.11
N VAL A 249 26.91 46.54 29.91
CA VAL A 249 27.07 47.99 29.69
C VAL A 249 26.03 48.79 30.48
N GLN A 250 24.76 48.36 30.49
CA GLN A 250 23.71 49.01 31.27
C GLN A 250 24.02 49.02 32.77
N ARG A 251 24.48 47.89 33.32
CA ARG A 251 24.89 47.82 34.74
C ARG A 251 26.07 48.72 35.08
N GLY A 252 27.03 48.87 34.16
CA GLY A 252 28.18 49.76 34.36
C GLY A 252 27.87 51.25 34.26
N ILE A 253 26.70 51.63 33.74
CA ILE A 253 26.22 53.02 33.72
C ILE A 253 25.41 53.34 34.99
N GLU A 254 24.73 52.34 35.57
CA GLU A 254 23.87 52.50 36.75
C GLU A 254 24.60 52.39 38.10
N GLY A 255 25.84 51.87 38.13
CA GLY A 255 26.67 51.71 39.33
C GLY A 255 27.82 52.69 39.38
#